data_AF-A0A519WJF9-F1
#
_entry.id   AF-A0A519WJF9-F1
#
_cell.length_a   1.000
_cell.length_b   1.000
_cell.length_c   1.000
_cell.angle_alpha   90.00
_cell.angle_beta   90.00
_cell.angle_gamma   90.00
#
_symmetry.space_group_name_H-M   'P 1'
#
loop_
_entity.id
_entity.type
_entity.pdbx_description
1 polymer ?
#
loop_
_entity_poly.entity_id
_entity_poly.type
_entity_poly.pdbx_seq_one_letter_code
_entity_poly.pdbx_strand_id
1 'polypeptide(L)' 'MKQHSKEQIEATANSIVNHFVPKNPEETKLSFHFTIPPASNYKVSYEKDAKGNWNFMTYEVDEAK' A
#
# COMPACT_ATOMS: atom_id res chain seq x y z
N MET A 1 -10.45 19.39 -2.68
CA MET A 1 -9.18 18.76 -2.26
C MET A 1 -8.78 17.79 -3.35
N LYS A 2 -7.58 17.88 -3.91
CA LYS A 2 -7.15 16.93 -4.96
C LYS A 2 -6.80 15.61 -4.28
N GLN A 3 -7.76 14.70 -4.18
CA GLN A 3 -7.45 13.31 -3.86
C GLN A 3 -6.52 12.78 -4.95
N HIS A 4 -5.41 12.15 -4.55
CA HIS A 4 -4.57 11.42 -5.49
C HIS A 4 -5.41 10.31 -6.14
N SER A 5 -5.27 10.13 -7.45
CA SER A 5 -5.96 9.05 -8.15
C SER A 5 -5.49 7.70 -7.59
N LYS A 6 -6.39 6.70 -7.61
CA LYS A 6 -6.05 5.31 -7.25
C LYS A 6 -4.75 4.86 -7.91
N GLU A 7 -4.56 5.19 -9.19
CA GLU A 7 -3.35 4.86 -9.95
C GLU A 7 -2.07 5.45 -9.33
N GLN A 8 -2.10 6.69 -8.81
CA GLN A 8 -0.93 7.28 -8.15
C GLN A 8 -0.61 6.60 -6.81
N ILE A 9 -1.66 6.27 -6.05
CA ILE A 9 -1.56 5.59 -4.76
C ILE A 9 -0.99 4.18 -4.98
N GLU A 10 -1.55 3.45 -5.95
CA GLU A 10 -1.13 2.10 -6.33
C GLU A 10 0.30 2.08 -6.90
N ALA A 11 0.65 3.03 -7.78
CA ALA A 11 2.01 3.13 -8.32
C ALA A 11 3.05 3.43 -7.22
N THR A 12 2.73 4.35 -6.30
CA THR A 12 3.60 4.68 -5.17
C THR A 12 3.74 3.48 -4.24
N ALA A 13 2.62 2.85 -3.89
CA ALA A 13 2.59 1.67 -3.03
C ALA A 13 3.35 0.49 -3.66
N ASN A 14 3.18 0.20 -4.95
CA ASN A 14 3.91 -0.84 -5.66
C ASN A 14 5.42 -0.54 -5.77
N SER A 15 5.81 0.74 -5.83
CA SER A 15 7.22 1.12 -5.82
C SER A 15 7.90 0.83 -4.47
N ILE A 16 7.16 0.87 -3.37
CA ILE A 16 7.71 0.71 -2.02
C ILE A 16 7.35 -0.63 -1.36
N VAL A 17 6.33 -1.35 -1.85
CA VAL A 17 5.84 -2.63 -1.27
C VAL A 17 6.97 -3.63 -1.08
N ASN A 18 7.92 -3.69 -2.02
CA ASN A 18 9.11 -4.56 -1.96
C ASN A 18 9.98 -4.32 -0.70
N HIS A 19 9.99 -3.09 -0.16
CA HIS A 19 10.68 -2.76 1.09
C HIS A 19 9.89 -3.14 2.34
N PHE A 20 8.57 -3.30 2.21
CA PHE A 20 7.66 -3.67 3.29
C PHE A 20 7.31 -5.17 3.29
N VAL A 21 7.75 -5.94 2.28
CA VAL A 21 7.52 -7.39 2.24
C VAL A 21 8.09 -8.03 3.50
N PRO A 22 7.25 -8.71 4.31
CA PRO A 22 7.70 -9.36 5.53
C PRO A 22 8.70 -10.47 5.19
N LYS A 23 9.72 -10.61 6.03
CA LYS A 23 10.72 -11.69 5.90
C LYS A 23 10.11 -13.07 6.17
N ASN A 24 8.95 -13.11 6.83
CA ASN A 24 8.23 -14.36 7.06
C ASN A 24 7.52 -14.81 5.78
N PRO A 25 7.84 -16.00 5.25
CA PRO A 25 7.20 -16.51 4.04
C PRO A 25 5.73 -16.90 4.25
N GLU A 26 5.30 -17.09 5.50
CA GLU A 26 3.94 -17.44 5.91
C GLU A 26 2.98 -16.24 5.94
N GLU A 27 3.51 -15.02 5.93
CA GLU A 27 2.68 -13.82 5.89
C GLU A 27 2.02 -13.70 4.52
N THR A 28 0.69 -13.79 4.52
CA THR A 28 -0.13 -13.63 3.32
C THR A 28 -0.75 -12.25 3.22
N LYS A 29 -0.62 -11.42 4.26
CA LYS A 29 -1.21 -10.08 4.29
C LYS A 29 -0.15 -9.07 4.68
N LEU A 30 -0.12 -7.96 3.97
CA LEU A 30 0.76 -6.84 4.24
C LEU A 30 -0.07 -5.58 4.28
N SER A 31 0.17 -4.71 5.24
CA SER A 31 -0.39 -3.36 5.20
C SER A 31 0.61 -2.36 5.72
N PHE A 32 0.69 -1.20 5.07
CA PHE A 32 1.59 -0.14 5.47
C PHE A 32 0.98 1.22 5.18
N HIS A 33 1.44 2.22 5.91
CA HIS A 33 1.05 3.62 5.75
C HIS A 33 2.15 4.34 5.00
N PHE A 34 1.78 5.20 4.05
CA PHE A 34 2.71 6.06 3.35
C PHE A 34 2.09 7.42 3.11
N THR A 35 2.94 8.42 2.97
CA THR A 35 2.53 9.80 2.73
C THR A 35 2.84 10.19 1.30
N ILE A 36 1.85 10.67 0.56
CA ILE A 36 2.06 11.32 -0.73
C ILE A 36 2.09 12.85 -0.47
N PRO A 37 3.22 13.52 -0.75
CA PRO A 37 3.30 14.96 -0.66
C PRO A 37 2.24 15.63 -1.58
N PRO A 38 1.60 16.73 -1.14
CA PRO A 38 2.02 17.59 -0.03
C PRO A 38 1.45 17.26 1.36
N ALA A 39 0.42 16.43 1.54
CA ALA A 39 -0.17 16.17 2.88
C ALA A 39 -1.10 14.95 3.01
N SER A 40 -1.13 14.02 2.05
CA SER A 40 -2.10 12.92 2.09
C SER A 40 -1.46 11.63 2.58
N ASN A 41 -1.89 11.16 3.75
CA ASN A 41 -1.51 9.84 4.25
C ASN A 41 -2.48 8.80 3.71
N TYR A 42 -1.93 7.68 3.27
CA TYR A 42 -2.67 6.55 2.75
C TYR A 42 -2.22 5.30 3.46
N LYS A 43 -3.18 4.47 3.82
CA LYS A 43 -2.96 3.11 4.26
C LYS A 43 -3.29 2.17 3.12
N VAL A 44 -2.39 1.29 2.75
CA VAL A 44 -2.64 0.27 1.73
C VAL A 44 -2.58 -1.11 2.32
N SER A 45 -3.38 -2.00 1.75
CA SER A 45 -3.40 -3.42 2.08
C SER A 45 -3.08 -4.24 0.84
N TYR A 46 -2.23 -5.23 1.03
CA TYR A 46 -1.75 -6.17 0.04
C TYR A 46 -1.99 -7.58 0.51
N GLU A 47 -2.22 -8.49 -0.44
CA GLU A 47 -2.34 -9.91 -0.18
C GLU A 47 -1.38 -10.69 -1.07
N LYS A 48 -0.70 -11.67 -0.48
CA LYS A 48 0.22 -12.56 -1.17
C LYS A 48 -0.60 -13.67 -1.83
N ASP A 49 -0.49 -13.76 -3.14
CA ASP A 49 -1.08 -14.84 -3.92
C ASP A 49 -0.32 -16.16 -3.74
N ALA A 50 -0.90 -17.28 -4.18
CA ALA A 50 -0.28 -18.60 -4.19
C ALA A 50 1.07 -18.63 -4.95
N LYS A 51 1.28 -17.71 -5.91
CA LYS A 51 2.56 -17.54 -6.63
C LYS A 51 3.61 -16.73 -5.85
N GLY A 52 3.27 -16.22 -4.67
CA GLY A 52 4.14 -15.36 -3.86
C GLY A 52 4.14 -13.88 -4.29
N ASN A 53 3.24 -13.48 -5.19
CA ASN A 53 3.11 -12.08 -5.63
C ASN A 53 2.22 -11.29 -4.69
N TRP A 54 2.63 -10.08 -4.32
CA TRP A 54 1.82 -9.16 -3.53
C TRP A 54 0.86 -8.41 -4.44
N ASN A 55 -0.44 -8.64 -4.26
CA ASN A 55 -1.50 -7.98 -5.00
C ASN A 55 -2.08 -6.87 -4.15
N PHE A 56 -2.22 -5.70 -4.76
CA PHE A 56 -2.90 -4.56 -4.15
C PHE A 56 -4.37 -4.91 -3.92
N MET A 57 -4.83 -4.84 -2.67
CA MET A 57 -6.21 -5.15 -2.30
C MET A 57 -7.04 -3.88 -2.19
N THR A 58 -6.63 -2.97 -1.32
CA THR A 58 -7.37 -1.75 -1.02
C THR A 58 -6.46 -0.66 -0.50
N TYR A 59 -6.95 0.58 -0.56
CA TYR A 59 -6.35 1.72 0.11
C TYR A 59 -7.41 2.47 0.91
N GLU A 60 -6.98 3.02 2.03
CA GLU A 60 -7.76 3.90 2.89
C GLU A 60 -7.01 5.23 3.00
N VAL A 61 -7.75 6.34 2.97
CA VAL A 61 -7.16 7.65 3.22
C VAL A 61 -7.06 7.81 4.73
N ASP A 62 -5.83 7.91 5.23
CA ASP A 62 -5.56 8.18 6.64
C ASP A 62 -5.63 9.70 6.81
N GLU A 63 -6.84 10.25 6.71
CA GLU A 63 -7.09 11.64 7.08
C GLU A 63 -6.98 11.72 8.60
N ALA A 64 -5.79 12.12 9.08
CA ALA A 64 -5.59 12.58 10.44
C ALA A 64 -6.57 13.75 10.67
N LYS A 65 -7.66 13.44 11.36
CA LYS A 65 -8.75 14.37 11.68
C LYS A 65 -8.33 15.37 12.75
#